data_AF-A0A953M5B2-F1
#
_entry.id   AF-A0A953M5B2-F1
#
_cell.length_a   1.000
_cell.length_b   1.000
_cell.length_c   1.000
_cell.angle_alpha   90.00
_cell.angle_beta   90.00
_cell.angle_gamma   90.00
#
_symmetry.space_group_name_H-M   'P 1'
#
loop_
_entity.id
_entity.type
_entity.pdbx_description
1 polymer ?
#
loop_
_entity_poly.entity_id
_entity_poly.type
_entity_poly.pdbx_seq_one_letter_code
_entity_poly.pdbx_strand_id
1 'polypeptide(L)' 'MPTPGKPVLGIETSCDETAASVVEGGRRVLSSVVASQDDLHAEYGGVVPELAGRAHVERIIPVLRKALGDAG' A
#
# COMPACT_ATOMS: atom_id res chain seq x y z
N MET A 1 6.70 -19.07 24.87
CA MET A 1 6.23 -17.86 24.18
C MET A 1 5.40 -18.31 22.99
N PRO A 2 4.26 -17.67 22.65
CA PRO A 2 3.57 -17.99 21.41
C PRO A 2 4.54 -17.82 20.23
N THR A 3 4.53 -18.76 19.29
CA THR A 3 5.31 -18.63 18.06
C THR A 3 4.92 -17.35 17.34
N PRO A 4 5.88 -16.61 16.76
CA PRO A 4 5.56 -15.48 15.89
C PRO A 4 4.55 -15.94 14.84
N GLY A 5 3.49 -15.16 14.64
CA GLY A 5 2.48 -15.49 13.65
C GLY A 5 3.08 -15.48 12.25
N LYS A 6 2.46 -16.17 11.28
CA LYS A 6 2.91 -16.04 9.89
C LYS A 6 2.71 -14.59 9.41
N PRO A 7 3.69 -13.98 8.74
CA PRO A 7 3.51 -12.67 8.13
C PRO A 7 2.58 -12.77 6.92
N VAL A 8 1.75 -11.75 6.73
CA VAL A 8 0.83 -11.58 5.61
C VAL A 8 1.13 -10.25 4.94
N LEU A 9 1.31 -10.27 3.61
CA LEU A 9 1.42 -9.07 2.79
C LEU A 9 0.02 -8.62 2.36
N GLY A 10 -0.42 -7.45 2.82
CA GLY A 10 -1.63 -6.78 2.37
C GLY A 10 -1.31 -5.79 1.25
N ILE A 11 -2.20 -5.69 0.27
CA ILE A 11 -2.16 -4.73 -0.83
C ILE A 11 -3.51 -4.02 -0.89
N GLU A 12 -3.49 -2.69 -1.00
CA GLU A 12 -4.68 -1.86 -1.07
C GLU A 12 -4.58 -0.90 -2.26
N THR A 13 -5.55 -1.00 -3.17
CA THR A 13 -5.65 -0.23 -4.43
C THR A 13 -7.12 0.00 -4.84
N SER A 14 -8.02 0.20 -3.87
CA SER A 14 -9.46 0.31 -4.17
C SER A 14 -9.89 1.69 -4.68
N CYS A 15 -9.21 2.77 -4.25
CA CYS A 15 -9.55 4.14 -4.58
C CYS A 15 -8.35 4.88 -5.19
N ASP A 16 -7.69 5.74 -4.43
CA ASP A 16 -6.64 6.65 -4.91
C ASP A 16 -5.33 6.50 -4.12
N GLU A 17 -5.25 5.60 -3.13
CA GLU A 17 -3.97 5.20 -2.55
C GLU A 17 -3.46 3.89 -3.13
N THR A 18 -2.14 3.82 -3.31
CA THR A 18 -1.44 2.54 -3.49
C THR A 18 -0.71 2.22 -2.21
N ALA A 19 -1.12 1.17 -1.50
CA ALA A 19 -0.54 0.83 -0.22
C ALA A 19 -0.18 -0.65 -0.11
N ALA A 20 0.84 -0.92 0.72
CA ALA A 20 1.22 -2.27 1.11
C ALA A 20 1.60 -2.32 2.58
N SER A 21 1.28 -3.41 3.24
CA SER A 21 1.64 -3.66 4.64
C SER A 21 2.06 -5.10 4.87
N VAL A 22 2.93 -5.32 5.84
CA VAL A 22 3.26 -6.66 6.32
C VAL A 22 2.75 -6.81 7.75
N VAL A 23 1.88 -7.78 8.00
CA VAL A 23 1.25 -8.02 9.31
C VAL A 23 1.56 -9.42 9.81
N GLU A 24 2.13 -9.52 11.00
CA GLU A 24 2.46 -10.76 11.70
C GLU A 24 1.30 -11.21 12.58
N GLY A 25 0.79 -12.42 12.33
CA GLY A 25 -0.26 -13.04 13.15
C GLY A 25 -1.56 -12.23 13.24
N GLY A 26 -1.84 -11.39 12.24
CA GLY A 26 -3.04 -10.56 12.17
C GLY A 26 -3.16 -9.47 13.24
N ARG A 27 -2.10 -9.21 14.02
CA ARG A 27 -2.14 -8.26 15.15
C ARG A 27 -0.99 -7.28 15.16
N ARG A 28 0.18 -7.69 14.66
CA ARG A 28 1.39 -6.86 14.72
C ARG A 28 1.74 -6.38 13.31
N VAL A 29 1.68 -5.07 13.09
CA VAL A 29 2.12 -4.45 11.84
C VAL A 29 3.65 -4.37 11.86
N LEU A 30 4.31 -5.03 10.92
CA LEU A 30 5.76 -4.97 10.70
C LEU A 30 6.14 -3.78 9.83
N SER A 31 5.33 -3.49 8.80
CA SER A 31 5.49 -2.33 7.94
C SER A 31 4.14 -1.87 7.37
N SER A 32 4.05 -0.59 7.03
CA SER A 32 2.91 0.00 6.33
C SER A 32 3.41 1.16 5.48
N VAL A 33 3.15 1.09 4.18
CA VAL A 33 3.60 2.07 3.18
C VAL A 33 2.40 2.49 2.37
N VAL A 34 2.22 3.80 2.22
CA VAL A 34 1.10 4.41 1.47
C VAL A 34 1.67 5.42 0.48
N ALA A 35 1.19 5.38 -0.76
CA ALA A 35 1.45 6.38 -1.79
C ALA A 35 0.12 6.97 -2.28
N SER A 36 -0.25 8.14 -1.75
CA SER A 36 -1.50 8.85 -2.06
C SER A 36 -1.42 9.56 -3.42
N GLN A 37 -2.57 9.68 -4.09
CA GLN A 37 -2.74 10.36 -5.37
C GLN A 37 -3.50 11.70 -5.24
N ASP A 38 -3.65 12.26 -4.04
CA ASP A 38 -4.44 13.48 -3.80
C ASP A 38 -4.05 14.63 -4.75
N ASP A 39 -2.74 14.87 -4.91
CA ASP A 39 -2.19 15.89 -5.80
C ASP A 39 -2.50 15.63 -7.28
N LEU A 40 -2.61 14.36 -7.68
CA LEU A 40 -2.95 13.97 -9.05
C LEU A 40 -4.42 14.28 -9.36
N HIS A 41 -5.30 14.16 -8.37
CA HIS A 41 -6.75 14.37 -8.52
C HIS A 41 -7.18 15.81 -8.18
N ALA A 42 -6.31 16.61 -7.57
CA ALA A 42 -6.60 17.96 -7.10
C ALA A 42 -7.13 18.90 -8.20
N GLU A 43 -6.60 18.82 -9.42
CA GLU A 43 -7.06 19.66 -10.53
C GLU A 43 -8.47 19.30 -11.04
N TYR A 44 -8.93 18.09 -10.78
CA TYR A 44 -10.23 17.58 -11.23
C TYR A 44 -11.34 17.72 -10.18
N GLY A 45 -10.98 18.09 -8.94
CA GLY A 45 -11.93 18.20 -7.82
C GLY A 45 -12.54 16.87 -7.39
N GLY A 46 -11.91 15.74 -7.74
CA GLY A 46 -12.36 14.39 -7.41
C GLY A 46 -11.53 13.32 -8.11
N VAL A 47 -11.66 12.08 -7.65
CA VAL A 47 -10.89 10.94 -8.19
C VAL A 47 -11.29 10.66 -9.63
N VAL A 48 -10.31 10.65 -10.52
CA VAL A 48 -10.45 10.24 -11.92
C VAL A 48 -10.05 8.76 -12.05
N PRO A 49 -10.98 7.83 -12.32
CA PRO A 49 -10.70 6.39 -12.25
C PRO A 49 -9.54 5.91 -13.14
N GLU A 50 -9.44 6.43 -14.36
CA GLU A 50 -8.36 6.06 -15.29
C GLU A 50 -6.97 6.51 -14.79
N LEU A 51 -6.87 7.72 -14.24
CA LEU A 51 -5.63 8.22 -13.67
C LEU A 51 -5.24 7.42 -12.43
N ALA A 52 -6.22 7.05 -11.60
CA ALA A 52 -5.98 6.22 -10.42
C ALA A 52 -5.43 4.83 -10.79
N GLY A 53 -6.07 4.16 -11.75
CA GLY A 53 -5.61 2.87 -12.27
C GLY A 53 -4.18 2.89 -12.78
N ARG A 54 -3.81 3.91 -13.56
CA ARG A 54 -2.42 4.08 -14.06
C ARG A 54 -1.43 4.33 -12.92
N ALA A 55 -1.78 5.20 -11.99
CA ALA A 55 -0.93 5.50 -10.85
C ALA A 55 -0.72 4.27 -9.94
N HIS A 56 -1.71 3.38 -9.78
CA HIS A 56 -1.51 2.10 -9.08
C HIS A 56 -0.45 1.22 -9.76
N VAL A 57 -0.50 1.08 -11.09
CA VAL A 57 0.48 0.29 -11.86
C VAL A 57 1.89 0.84 -11.70
N GLU A 58 2.05 2.16 -11.72
CA GLU A 58 3.35 2.82 -11.56
C GLU A 58 3.91 2.69 -10.14
N ARG A 59 3.04 2.68 -9.12
CA ARG A 59 3.43 2.76 -7.70
C ARG A 59 3.49 1.41 -6.98
N ILE A 60 2.86 0.36 -7.52
CA ILE A 60 2.75 -0.92 -6.80
C ILE A 60 4.12 -1.54 -6.48
N ILE A 61 5.04 -1.56 -7.44
CA ILE A 61 6.37 -2.14 -7.25
C ILE A 61 7.22 -1.40 -6.21
N PRO A 62 7.40 -0.05 -6.27
CA PRO A 62 8.16 0.65 -5.25
C PRO A 62 7.51 0.56 -3.85
N VAL A 63 6.18 0.61 -3.76
CA VAL A 63 5.46 0.45 -2.49
C VAL A 63 5.70 -0.95 -1.88
N LEU A 64 5.58 -2.00 -2.69
CA LEU A 64 5.84 -3.38 -2.25
C LEU A 64 7.28 -3.57 -1.78
N ARG A 65 8.26 -3.09 -2.56
CA ARG A 65 9.68 -3.19 -2.19
C ARG A 65 9.98 -2.48 -0.88
N LYS A 66 9.43 -1.29 -0.68
CA LYS A 66 9.58 -0.54 0.57
C LYS A 66 8.93 -1.28 1.74
N ALA A 67 7.70 -1.77 1.58
CA ALA A 67 7.01 -2.49 2.65
C ALA A 67 7.74 -3.77 3.05
N LEU A 68 8.27 -4.54 2.09
CA LEU A 68 9.06 -5.73 2.38
C LEU A 68 10.41 -5.39 3.03
N GLY A 69 11.10 -4.36 2.54
CA GLY A 69 12.37 -3.92 3.13
C GLY A 69 12.22 -3.35 4.54
N ASP A 70 11.16 -2.59 4.82
CA ASP A 70 10.87 -2.03 6.14
C ASP A 70 10.48 -3.11 7.16
N ALA A 71 9.96 -4.25 6.70
CA ALA A 71 9.49 -5.34 7.56
C ALA A 71 10.63 -6.21 8.13
N GLY A 72 11.84 -6.13 7.56
CA GLY A 72 13.01 -6.91 7.96
C GLY A 72 13.33 -8.05 7.02
#